data_AF-A0A4V3IUA7-F1
#
_entry.id   AF-A0A4V3IUA7-F1
#
_cell.length_a   1.000
_cell.length_b   1.000
_cell.length_c   1.000
_cell.angle_alpha   90.00
_cell.angle_beta   90.00
_cell.angle_gamma   90.00
#
_symmetry.space_group_name_H-M   'P 1'
#
loop_
_entity.id
_entity.type
_entity.pdbx_description
1 polymer ?
#
loop_
_entity_poly.entity_id
_entity_poly.type
_entity_poly.pdbx_seq_one_letter_code
_entity_poly.pdbx_strand_id
1 'polypeptide(L)'
;MNKMGFLGRKDRSGVFYNSQITLTGIPETAYDYQVNGKSAIEWILDRYQVTTHKESQITNDPNDYSREVDDPSYIIDLLARIVTVSLETVRIVAALPPLDSLEENP
;
A
#
# COMPACT_ATOMS: atom_id res chain seq x y z
N MET A 1 -13.33 3.92 8.06
CA MET A 1 -12.94 2.49 8.10
C MET A 1 -12.16 2.23 9.40
N ASN A 2 -12.13 1.00 9.94
CA ASN A 2 -11.36 0.71 11.18
C ASN A 2 -10.02 0.05 10.88
N LYS A 3 -10.03 -1.10 10.18
CA LYS A 3 -8.83 -1.80 9.74
C LYS A 3 -9.09 -2.52 8.42
N MET A 4 -8.15 -2.39 7.49
CA MET A 4 -8.15 -3.10 6.21
C MET A 4 -7.36 -4.41 6.31
N GLY A 5 -7.60 -5.31 5.36
CA GLY A 5 -6.84 -6.56 5.29
C GLY A 5 -7.04 -7.28 3.96
N PHE A 6 -6.19 -8.26 3.68
CA PHE A 6 -6.35 -9.14 2.53
C PHE A 6 -7.60 -10.01 2.64
N LEU A 7 -8.15 -10.45 1.50
CA LEU A 7 -9.34 -11.30 1.44
C LEU A 7 -9.15 -12.64 2.19
N GLY A 8 -7.90 -13.12 2.25
CA GLY A 8 -7.53 -14.30 3.01
C GLY A 8 -6.03 -14.33 3.28
N ARG A 9 -5.60 -15.27 4.13
CA ARG A 9 -4.18 -15.38 4.56
C ARG A 9 -3.20 -15.49 3.38
N LYS A 10 -3.61 -16.12 2.29
CA LYS A 10 -2.82 -16.27 1.05
C LYS A 10 -3.45 -15.56 -0.15
N ASP A 11 -4.64 -14.99 0.00
CA ASP A 11 -5.33 -14.34 -1.11
C ASP A 11 -5.00 -12.85 -1.14
N ARG A 12 -4.07 -12.50 -2.03
CA ARG A 12 -3.61 -11.14 -2.28
C ARG A 12 -4.29 -10.51 -3.51
N SER A 13 -5.32 -11.15 -4.08
CA SER A 13 -6.04 -10.62 -5.25
C SER A 13 -6.93 -9.41 -4.93
N GLY A 14 -7.13 -9.11 -3.64
CA GLY A 14 -7.93 -7.98 -3.19
C GLY A 14 -7.71 -7.62 -1.73
N VAL A 15 -8.38 -6.54 -1.32
CA VAL A 15 -8.35 -5.98 0.03
C VAL A 15 -9.78 -5.72 0.49
N PHE A 16 -10.14 -6.25 1.65
CA PHE A 16 -11.31 -5.84 2.39
C PHE A 16 -11.05 -4.45 3.00
N TYR A 17 -11.88 -3.46 2.63
CA TYR A 17 -11.76 -2.10 3.11
C TYR A 17 -12.64 -1.86 4.36
N ASN A 18 -13.92 -2.23 4.27
CA ASN A 18 -14.89 -2.20 5.37
C ASN A 18 -16.06 -3.18 5.08
N SER A 19 -17.07 -3.23 5.95
CA SER A 19 -18.22 -4.15 5.81
C SER A 19 -19.04 -3.99 4.53
N GLN A 20 -18.84 -2.91 3.77
CA GLN A 20 -19.60 -2.58 2.56
C GLN A 20 -18.72 -2.57 1.30
N ILE A 21 -17.40 -2.46 1.44
CA ILE A 21 -16.49 -2.19 0.32
C ILE A 21 -15.31 -3.15 0.34
N THR A 22 -15.07 -3.74 -0.82
CA THR A 22 -13.93 -4.63 -1.10
C THR A 22 -13.31 -4.22 -2.42
N LEU A 23 -11.99 -4.02 -2.43
CA LEU A 23 -11.22 -3.81 -3.65
C LEU A 23 -10.74 -5.17 -4.17
N THR A 24 -10.94 -5.45 -5.46
CA THR A 24 -10.56 -6.72 -6.09
C THR A 24 -9.75 -6.48 -7.36
N GLY A 25 -9.04 -7.50 -7.83
CA GLY A 25 -8.29 -7.44 -9.08
C GLY A 25 -6.92 -6.77 -8.94
N ILE A 26 -6.33 -6.80 -7.75
CA ILE A 26 -4.95 -6.33 -7.53
C ILE A 26 -4.00 -7.36 -8.17
N PRO A 27 -3.19 -6.98 -9.17
CA PRO A 27 -2.23 -7.90 -9.79
C PRO A 27 -1.12 -8.28 -8.81
N GLU A 28 -0.63 -9.51 -8.88
CA GLU A 28 0.43 -10.02 -8.00
C GLU A 28 1.72 -9.20 -8.12
N THR A 29 2.05 -8.72 -9.32
CA THR A 29 3.23 -7.87 -9.57
C THR A 29 3.20 -6.54 -8.82
N ALA A 30 2.04 -6.06 -8.37
CA ALA A 30 1.97 -4.85 -7.56
C ALA A 30 2.63 -5.01 -6.18
N TYR A 31 2.83 -6.25 -5.72
CA TYR A 31 3.50 -6.55 -4.46
C TYR A 31 5.03 -6.62 -4.59
N ASP A 32 5.57 -6.69 -5.81
CA ASP A 32 7.02 -6.73 -6.06
C ASP A 32 7.71 -5.40 -5.74
N TYR A 33 6.96 -4.29 -5.79
CA TYR A 33 7.46 -3.01 -5.31
C TYR A 33 7.53 -2.99 -3.77
N GLN A 34 8.70 -3.33 -3.26
CA GLN A 34 9.00 -3.39 -1.83
C GLN A 34 9.75 -2.14 -1.35
N VAL A 35 9.35 -1.64 -0.18
CA VAL A 35 10.00 -0.55 0.54
C VAL A 35 10.27 -1.02 1.96
N ASN A 36 11.53 -1.04 2.39
CA ASN A 36 11.93 -1.43 3.74
C ASN A 36 11.33 -2.78 4.22
N GLY A 37 11.27 -3.77 3.32
CA GLY A 37 10.86 -5.16 3.62
C GLY A 37 9.36 -5.47 3.57
N LYS A 38 8.50 -4.52 3.15
CA LYS A 38 7.07 -4.75 2.84
C LYS A 38 6.73 -4.17 1.48
N SER A 39 5.72 -4.71 0.81
CA SER A 39 5.16 -4.04 -0.38
C SER A 39 4.55 -2.68 0.01
N ALA A 40 4.49 -1.74 -0.94
CA ALA A 40 3.83 -0.45 -0.70
C ALA A 40 2.35 -0.61 -0.28
N ILE A 41 1.67 -1.62 -0.82
CA ILE A 41 0.29 -1.95 -0.45
C ILE A 41 0.20 -2.41 1.02
N GLU A 42 1.11 -3.28 1.47
CA GLU A 42 1.16 -3.71 2.87
C GLU A 42 1.44 -2.56 3.83
N TRP A 43 2.22 -1.55 3.42
CA TRP A 43 2.40 -0.33 4.21
C TRP A 43 1.09 0.42 4.41
N ILE A 44 0.24 0.52 3.38
CA ILE A 44 -1.08 1.14 3.52
C ILE A 44 -1.95 0.36 4.50
N LEU A 45 -2.02 -0.96 4.38
CA LEU A 45 -2.80 -1.80 5.29
C LEU A 45 -2.32 -1.71 6.75
N ASP A 46 -1.01 -1.56 6.96
CA ASP A 46 -0.39 -1.47 8.29
C ASP A 46 -0.55 -0.08 8.92
N ARG A 47 -0.49 1.00 8.14
CA ARG A 47 -0.53 2.38 8.66
C ARG A 47 -1.92 2.98 8.71
N TYR A 48 -2.79 2.66 7.75
CA TYR A 48 -4.15 3.21 7.69
C TYR A 48 -5.14 2.30 8.42
N GLN A 49 -4.93 2.19 9.74
CA GLN A 49 -5.85 1.54 10.66
C GLN A 49 -6.01 2.42 11.91
N VAL A 50 -7.19 2.39 12.54
CA VAL A 50 -7.42 3.09 13.81
C VAL A 50 -6.61 2.39 14.89
N THR A 51 -5.73 3.13 15.57
CA THR A 51 -4.91 2.60 16.66
C THR A 51 -4.94 3.53 17.85
N THR A 52 -4.91 2.98 19.06
CA THR A 52 -4.78 3.76 20.29
C THR A 52 -3.51 3.35 20.99
N HIS A 53 -2.63 4.32 21.22
CA HIS A 53 -1.39 4.08 21.94
C HIS A 53 -1.70 3.82 23.43
N LYS A 54 -1.22 2.68 23.96
CA LYS A 54 -1.63 2.19 25.28
C LYS A 54 -1.24 3.10 26.44
N GLU A 55 -0.09 3.77 26.36
CA GLU A 55 0.40 4.58 27.48
C GLU A 55 -0.20 5.98 27.47
N SER A 56 -0.20 6.62 26.30
CA SER A 56 -0.69 8.00 26.15
C SER A 56 -2.21 8.08 25.96
N GLN A 57 -2.87 6.98 25.62
CA GLN A 57 -4.28 6.91 25.24
C GLN A 57 -4.63 7.77 24.01
N ILE A 58 -3.62 8.23 23.27
CA ILE A 58 -3.81 8.99 22.04
C ILE A 58 -4.26 8.03 20.94
N THR A 59 -5.40 8.33 20.34
CA THR A 59 -5.93 7.59 19.18
C THR A 59 -5.44 8.26 17.90
N ASN A 60 -4.87 7.44 17.02
CA ASN A 60 -4.55 7.79 15.65
C ASN A 60 -5.65 7.19 14.75
N ASP A 61 -6.54 8.06 14.26
CA ASP A 61 -7.60 7.71 13.33
C ASP A 61 -7.28 8.28 11.93
N PRO A 62 -6.93 7.45 10.94
CA PRO A 62 -6.62 7.95 9.59
C PRO A 62 -7.83 8.57 8.89
N ASN A 63 -9.06 8.31 9.35
CA ASN A 63 -10.26 8.93 8.79
C ASN A 63 -10.38 10.42 9.19
N ASP A 64 -9.63 10.90 10.19
CA ASP A 64 -9.59 12.33 10.53
C ASP A 64 -9.05 13.15 9.36
N TYR A 65 -8.03 12.65 8.68
CA TYR A 65 -7.47 13.33 7.51
C TYR A 65 -8.48 13.42 6.36
N SER A 66 -9.21 12.33 6.09
CA SER A 66 -10.31 12.33 5.11
C SER A 66 -11.38 13.39 5.41
N ARG A 67 -11.69 13.62 6.69
CA ARG A 67 -12.61 14.69 7.12
C ARG A 67 -12.01 16.08 6.94
N GLU A 68 -10.73 16.24 7.27
CA GLU A 68 -10.00 17.51 7.16
C GLU A 68 -9.95 18.00 5.71
N VAL A 69 -9.74 17.09 4.75
CA VAL A 69 -9.69 17.42 3.32
C VAL A 69 -11.03 17.32 2.60
N ASP A 70 -12.13 17.05 3.32
CA ASP A 70 -13.48 16.84 2.78
C ASP A 70 -13.55 15.78 1.65
N ASP A 71 -12.78 14.69 1.81
CA ASP A 71 -12.69 13.59 0.86
C ASP A 71 -12.94 12.24 1.57
N PRO A 72 -14.18 11.73 1.55
CA PRO A 72 -14.51 10.46 2.22
C PRO A 72 -13.94 9.23 1.52
N SER A 73 -13.56 9.31 0.23
CA SER A 73 -12.94 8.20 -0.51
C SER A 73 -11.43 8.23 -0.49
N TYR A 74 -10.81 9.28 0.09
CA TYR A 74 -9.37 9.48 0.12
C TYR A 74 -8.54 8.21 0.35
N ILE A 75 -8.87 7.41 1.37
CA ILE A 75 -8.05 6.26 1.75
C ILE A 75 -8.20 5.10 0.76
N ILE A 76 -9.40 4.87 0.23
CA ILE A 76 -9.60 3.81 -0.78
C ILE A 76 -9.00 4.23 -2.13
N ASP A 77 -9.10 5.50 -2.48
CA ASP A 77 -8.48 6.06 -3.68
C ASP A 77 -6.95 6.05 -3.57
N LEU A 78 -6.41 6.35 -2.38
CA LEU A 78 -4.98 6.21 -2.09
C LEU A 78 -4.51 4.76 -2.31
N LEU A 79 -5.26 3.77 -1.80
CA LEU A 79 -4.92 2.36 -2.02
C LEU A 79 -4.88 2.02 -3.51
N ALA A 80 -5.88 2.45 -4.29
CA ALA A 80 -5.91 2.22 -5.74
C ALA A 80 -4.73 2.91 -6.45
N ARG A 81 -4.41 4.16 -6.09
CA ARG A 81 -3.24 4.90 -6.62
C ARG A 81 -1.93 4.20 -6.28
N ILE A 82 -1.78 3.65 -5.07
CA ILE A 82 -0.59 2.90 -4.67
C ILE A 82 -0.42 1.61 -5.47
N VAL A 83 -1.51 0.90 -5.78
CA VAL A 83 -1.46 -0.26 -6.70
C VAL A 83 -0.90 0.17 -8.06
N THR A 84 -1.37 1.29 -8.62
CA THR A 84 -0.84 1.82 -9.89
C THR A 84 0.62 2.23 -9.78
N VAL A 85 1.02 2.97 -8.74
CA VAL A 85 2.41 3.39 -8.51
C VAL A 85 3.33 2.17 -8.39
N SER A 86 2.91 1.12 -7.70
CA SER A 86 3.68 -0.13 -7.60
C SER A 86 3.92 -0.74 -8.97
N LEU A 87 2.87 -0.91 -9.79
CA LEU A 87 2.97 -1.51 -11.11
C LEU A 87 3.88 -0.69 -12.05
N GLU A 88 3.70 0.62 -12.07
CA GLU A 88 4.53 1.52 -12.88
C GLU A 88 5.99 1.51 -12.42
N THR A 89 6.23 1.42 -11.11
CA THR A 89 7.59 1.34 -10.57
C THR A 89 8.28 0.06 -11.01
N VAL A 90 7.61 -1.10 -10.88
CA VAL A 90 8.13 -2.39 -11.36
C VAL A 90 8.44 -2.33 -12.85
N ARG A 91 7.53 -1.75 -13.65
CA ARG A 91 7.71 -1.57 -15.09
C ARG A 91 8.93 -0.70 -15.43
N ILE A 92 9.12 0.42 -14.73
CA ILE A 92 10.25 1.33 -14.95
C ILE A 92 11.57 0.66 -14.57
N VAL A 93 11.63 0.01 -13.40
CA VAL A 93 12.83 -0.69 -12.93
C VAL A 93 13.22 -1.82 -13.88
N ALA A 94 12.25 -2.59 -14.39
CA ALA A 94 12.49 -3.64 -15.36
C ALA A 94 13.00 -3.13 -16.72
N ALA A 95 12.76 -1.85 -17.03
CA ALA A 95 13.21 -1.20 -18.25
C ALA A 95 14.56 -0.48 -18.10
N LEU A 96 15.18 -0.50 -16.91
CA LEU A 96 16.51 0.07 -16.73
C LEU A 96 17.54 -0.68 -17.58
N PRO A 97 18.56 0.03 -18.12
CA PRO A 97 19.64 -0.63 -18.83
C PRO A 97 20.36 -1.63 -17.89
N PRO A 98 21.01 -2.67 -18.46
CA PRO A 98 21.92 -3.49 -17.70
C PRO A 98 22.91 -2.62 -16.93
N LEU A 99 23.30 -3.07 -15.74
CA LEU A 99 24.37 -2.40 -15.02
C LEU A 99 25.65 -2.54 -15.84
N ASP A 100 26.13 -1.43 -16.41
CA ASP A 100 27.48 -1.35 -16.94
C ASP A 100 28.42 -1.58 -15.76
N SER A 101 29.05 -2.75 -15.70
CA SER A 101 30.21 -2.92 -14.86
C SER A 101 31.20 -1.84 -15.26
N LEU A 102 31.57 -0.95 -14.35
CA LEU A 102 32.86 -0.30 -14.44
C LEU A 102 33.86 -1.46 -14.43
N GLU A 103 34.26 -1.92 -15.62
CA GLU A 103 35.37 -2.85 -15.76
C GLU A 103 36.52 -2.22 -15.00
N GLU A 104 36.86 -2.83 -13.87
CA GLU A 104 38.10 -2.53 -13.17
C GLU A 104 39.21 -2.72 -14.22
N ASN A 105 39.84 -1.61 -14.59
CA ASN A 105 41.06 -1.64 -15.39
C ASN A 105 42.04 -2.63 -14.74
N PRO A 106 42.62 -3.55 -15.51
CA PRO A 106 43.43 -4.67 -15.01
C PRO A 106 44.68 -4.24 -14.24
#